data_AF-A0A7F5QYV8-F1
#
_entry.id   AF-A0A7F5QYV8-F1
#
_cell.length_a   1.000
_cell.length_b   1.000
_cell.length_c   1.000
_cell.angle_alpha   90.00
_cell.angle_beta   90.00
_cell.angle_gamma   90.00
#
_symmetry.space_group_name_H-M   'P 1'
#
loop_
_entity.id
_entity.type
_entity.pdbx_description
1 polymer ?
#
loop_
_entity_poly.entity_id
_entity_poly.type
_entity_poly.pdbx_seq_one_letter_code
_entity_poly.pdbx_strand_id
1 'polypeptide(L)'
;MRNCTFHECIFLGKQVQELQAQLILLKHEKTEKESQISQTQSVLEKMKSKEIELFQENKDLSLKLGDLQKQLTNLEADYVALRNNSEEQKQLSEELNAKNMELEQLKCVQKIKDKQIEELNVQLAAFKQRNIDLELDMKSCKEREAEMLAFTKQLTDKNVALQSQFTSIETKVQQLVCEQTILKNSVKDNETKANSFAIQLNEERKKHIEDVNYLKAELAEQIKRCEALNQESADLKGENVVLKRKLELSLREVNKELQQCRKKLEQNEISSNNTSSSSSTVSVGEGGSNSSPSPTTEQIKVIQPEMVIEKQTLIDHIVKLQRISARKSEKIDFLEEHINTLVEELQKKSRLLQNYMLHDHAGALTSNSMDKNKANIAKTHGIMASVYGSRVADNNLTLELSLDINRKLQAVLEDALLKNITLKENVDTLGAEIDRLNKLRP
;
A
#
# COMPACT_ATOMS: atom_id res chain seq x y z
N MET A 1 40.05 -212.15 -4.10
CA MET A 1 39.12 -211.53 -5.07
C MET A 1 38.13 -210.63 -4.31
N ARG A 2 37.37 -209.76 -4.99
CA ARG A 2 36.45 -208.76 -4.40
C ARG A 2 37.12 -207.70 -3.48
N ASN A 3 38.19 -207.06 -3.95
CA ASN A 3 38.94 -206.06 -3.15
C ASN A 3 39.03 -204.65 -3.80
N CYS A 4 38.25 -204.36 -4.86
CA CYS A 4 38.32 -203.08 -5.58
C CYS A 4 37.20 -202.09 -5.22
N THR A 5 35.96 -202.58 -5.05
CA THR A 5 34.75 -201.74 -4.96
C THR A 5 34.65 -200.87 -3.70
N PHE A 6 35.46 -201.13 -2.66
CA PHE A 6 35.45 -200.35 -1.42
C PHE A 6 36.29 -199.06 -1.53
N HIS A 7 37.40 -199.08 -2.26
CA HIS A 7 38.34 -197.95 -2.27
C HIS A 7 37.92 -196.84 -3.24
N GLU A 8 37.44 -197.23 -4.43
CA GLU A 8 36.96 -196.32 -5.47
C GLU A 8 35.71 -195.54 -5.03
N CYS A 9 34.78 -196.20 -4.32
CA CYS A 9 33.59 -195.55 -3.76
C CYS A 9 33.95 -194.51 -2.68
N ILE A 10 34.95 -194.78 -1.84
CA ILE A 10 35.46 -193.81 -0.83
C ILE A 10 36.22 -192.66 -1.51
N PHE A 11 37.00 -192.93 -2.57
CA PHE A 11 37.71 -191.89 -3.31
C PHE A 11 36.75 -190.94 -4.04
N LEU A 12 35.74 -191.46 -4.75
CA LEU A 12 34.67 -190.63 -5.32
C LEU A 12 33.91 -189.88 -4.22
N GLY A 13 33.62 -190.51 -3.08
CA GLY A 13 32.98 -189.83 -1.94
C GLY A 13 33.78 -188.62 -1.45
N LYS A 14 35.12 -188.74 -1.37
CA LYS A 14 36.01 -187.62 -1.01
C LYS A 14 36.06 -186.54 -2.09
N GLN A 15 36.17 -186.93 -3.36
CA GLN A 15 36.20 -185.98 -4.47
C GLN A 15 34.87 -185.23 -4.63
N VAL A 16 33.74 -185.89 -4.37
CA VAL A 16 32.42 -185.26 -4.29
C VAL A 16 32.35 -184.29 -3.11
N GLN A 17 32.85 -184.64 -1.92
CA GLN A 17 32.92 -183.71 -0.78
C GLN A 17 33.81 -182.49 -1.07
N GLU A 18 34.94 -182.67 -1.76
CA GLU A 18 35.87 -181.58 -2.09
C GLU A 18 35.30 -180.65 -3.18
N LEU A 19 34.70 -181.21 -4.23
CA LEU A 19 33.97 -180.42 -5.23
C LEU A 19 32.73 -179.74 -4.63
N GLN A 20 32.04 -180.39 -3.68
CA GLN A 20 30.93 -179.78 -2.94
C GLN A 20 31.42 -178.64 -2.05
N ALA A 21 32.58 -178.75 -1.40
CA ALA A 21 33.19 -177.67 -0.62
C ALA A 21 33.64 -176.50 -1.50
N GLN A 22 34.28 -176.77 -2.65
CA GLN A 22 34.63 -175.73 -3.63
C GLN A 22 33.38 -175.04 -4.20
N LEU A 23 32.31 -175.79 -4.47
CA LEU A 23 31.04 -175.24 -4.95
C LEU A 23 30.27 -174.47 -3.86
N ILE A 24 30.49 -174.78 -2.57
CA ILE A 24 30.02 -173.96 -1.44
C ILE A 24 30.83 -172.67 -1.31
N LEU A 25 32.17 -172.73 -1.44
CA LEU A 25 33.04 -171.55 -1.41
C LEU A 25 32.76 -170.61 -2.58
N LEU A 26 32.67 -171.13 -3.81
CA LEU A 26 32.30 -170.34 -4.98
C LEU A 26 30.87 -169.79 -4.90
N LYS A 27 29.94 -170.50 -4.23
CA LYS A 27 28.63 -169.93 -3.89
C LYS A 27 28.75 -168.79 -2.88
N HIS A 28 29.58 -168.92 -1.85
CA HIS A 28 29.79 -167.86 -0.86
C HIS A 28 30.48 -166.64 -1.45
N GLU A 29 31.55 -166.81 -2.22
CA GLU A 29 32.23 -165.70 -2.92
C GLU A 29 31.28 -165.03 -3.93
N LYS A 30 30.45 -165.83 -4.61
CA LYS A 30 29.40 -165.31 -5.49
C LYS A 30 28.35 -164.52 -4.71
N THR A 31 27.79 -165.03 -3.61
CA THR A 31 26.79 -164.30 -2.82
C THR A 31 27.39 -163.08 -2.11
N GLU A 32 28.67 -163.10 -1.75
CA GLU A 32 29.39 -161.95 -1.22
C GLU A 32 29.56 -160.87 -2.30
N LYS A 33 29.98 -161.25 -3.52
CA LYS A 33 30.07 -160.31 -4.65
C LYS A 33 28.69 -159.81 -5.11
N GLU A 34 27.65 -160.64 -5.10
CA GLU A 34 26.26 -160.22 -5.35
C GLU A 34 25.76 -159.27 -4.24
N SER A 35 26.16 -159.48 -2.98
CA SER A 35 25.89 -158.56 -1.86
C SER A 35 26.64 -157.22 -2.02
N GLN A 36 27.93 -157.25 -2.36
CA GLN A 36 28.72 -156.03 -2.64
C GLN A 36 28.18 -155.26 -3.86
N ILE A 37 27.75 -155.97 -4.92
CA ILE A 37 27.08 -155.37 -6.08
C ILE A 37 25.74 -154.75 -5.68
N SER A 38 24.91 -155.43 -4.89
CA SER A 38 23.64 -154.89 -4.39
C SER A 38 23.85 -153.67 -3.49
N GLN A 39 24.87 -153.70 -2.62
CA GLN A 39 25.22 -152.59 -1.74
C GLN A 39 25.73 -151.38 -2.53
N THR A 40 26.62 -151.59 -3.51
CA THR A 40 27.14 -150.51 -4.37
C THR A 40 26.06 -149.95 -5.31
N GLN A 41 25.14 -150.78 -5.81
CA GLN A 41 23.94 -150.33 -6.51
C GLN A 41 23.07 -149.45 -5.61
N SER A 42 22.75 -149.88 -4.38
CA SER A 42 21.95 -149.08 -3.44
C SER A 42 22.62 -147.76 -3.06
N VAL A 43 23.95 -147.73 -2.92
CA VAL A 43 24.69 -146.48 -2.71
C VAL A 43 24.64 -145.58 -3.95
N LEU A 44 24.81 -146.14 -5.15
CA LEU A 44 24.76 -145.39 -6.41
C LEU A 44 23.36 -144.82 -6.70
N GLU A 45 22.28 -145.52 -6.34
CA GLU A 45 20.91 -145.01 -6.38
C GLU A 45 20.70 -143.86 -5.38
N LYS A 46 21.21 -143.98 -4.14
CA LYS A 46 21.16 -142.91 -3.13
C LYS A 46 22.02 -141.69 -3.48
N MET A 47 23.09 -141.88 -4.26
CA MET A 47 23.87 -140.76 -4.80
C MET A 47 23.11 -140.06 -5.94
N LYS A 48 22.48 -140.83 -6.85
CA LYS A 48 21.62 -140.27 -7.91
C LYS A 48 20.40 -139.53 -7.39
N SER A 49 19.74 -140.01 -6.32
CA SER A 49 18.59 -139.29 -5.74
C SER A 49 19.05 -137.95 -5.18
N LYS A 50 20.15 -137.91 -4.43
CA LYS A 50 20.77 -136.69 -3.92
C LYS A 50 21.25 -135.74 -5.01
N GLU A 51 21.79 -136.26 -6.11
CA GLU A 51 22.18 -135.45 -7.27
C GLU A 51 20.96 -134.75 -7.89
N ILE A 52 19.83 -135.45 -8.00
CA ILE A 52 18.55 -134.89 -8.47
C ILE A 52 17.98 -133.89 -7.46
N GLU A 53 18.01 -134.19 -6.16
CA GLU A 53 17.57 -133.30 -5.08
C GLU A 53 18.37 -131.98 -5.09
N LEU A 54 19.71 -132.05 -5.12
CA LEU A 54 20.60 -130.89 -5.19
C LEU A 54 20.45 -130.10 -6.50
N PHE A 55 20.17 -130.77 -7.62
CA PHE A 55 19.89 -130.09 -8.89
C PHE A 55 18.56 -129.33 -8.86
N GLN A 56 17.53 -129.88 -8.20
CA GLN A 56 16.26 -129.19 -7.96
C GLN A 56 16.44 -128.00 -7.02
N GLU A 57 17.14 -128.18 -5.88
CA GLU A 57 17.43 -127.09 -4.95
C GLU A 57 18.21 -125.95 -5.62
N ASN A 58 19.26 -126.26 -6.39
CA ASN A 58 20.06 -125.26 -7.10
C ASN A 58 19.23 -124.52 -8.18
N LYS A 59 18.32 -125.22 -8.87
CA LYS A 59 17.37 -124.61 -9.81
C LYS A 59 16.41 -123.66 -9.11
N ASP A 60 15.84 -124.06 -7.98
CA ASP A 60 14.88 -123.24 -7.23
C ASP A 60 15.56 -122.03 -6.55
N LEU A 61 16.80 -122.20 -6.07
CA LEU A 61 17.66 -121.10 -5.61
C LEU A 61 17.99 -120.12 -6.75
N SER A 62 18.28 -120.63 -7.95
CA SER A 62 18.55 -119.81 -9.15
C SER A 62 17.32 -119.00 -9.59
N LEU A 63 16.13 -119.60 -9.56
CA LEU A 63 14.85 -118.90 -9.81
C LEU A 63 14.62 -117.81 -8.75
N LYS A 64 14.78 -118.14 -7.47
CA LYS A 64 14.61 -117.20 -6.36
C LYS A 64 15.61 -116.05 -6.39
N LEU A 65 16.85 -116.30 -6.80
CA LEU A 65 17.86 -115.26 -7.02
C LEU A 65 17.45 -114.34 -8.17
N GLY A 66 16.98 -114.90 -9.29
CA GLY A 66 16.46 -114.12 -10.42
C GLY A 66 15.25 -113.26 -10.08
N ASP A 67 14.33 -113.75 -9.24
CA ASP A 67 13.17 -112.97 -8.79
C ASP A 67 13.54 -111.90 -7.75
N LEU A 68 14.46 -112.17 -6.83
CA LEU A 68 15.04 -111.15 -5.94
C LEU A 68 15.79 -110.08 -6.73
N GLN A 69 16.51 -110.44 -7.80
CA GLN A 69 17.19 -109.48 -8.66
C GLN A 69 16.20 -108.56 -9.40
N LYS A 70 15.08 -109.09 -9.91
CA LYS A 70 13.99 -108.27 -10.48
C LYS A 70 13.36 -107.34 -9.45
N GLN A 71 13.14 -107.82 -8.23
CA GLN A 71 12.60 -106.99 -7.14
C GLN A 71 13.56 -105.84 -6.80
N LEU A 72 14.87 -106.10 -6.75
CA LEU A 72 15.88 -105.08 -6.51
C LEU A 72 15.92 -104.04 -7.62
N THR A 73 15.92 -104.45 -8.91
CA THR A 73 15.88 -103.49 -10.03
C THR A 73 14.59 -102.66 -10.08
N ASN A 74 13.45 -103.23 -9.67
CA ASN A 74 12.19 -102.50 -9.59
C ASN A 74 12.23 -101.46 -8.45
N LEU A 75 12.68 -101.86 -7.26
CA LEU A 75 12.83 -100.95 -6.12
C LEU A 75 13.85 -99.83 -6.38
N GLU A 76 14.91 -100.10 -7.14
CA GLU A 76 15.88 -99.09 -7.58
C GLU A 76 15.23 -98.10 -8.57
N ALA A 77 14.43 -98.57 -9.52
CA ALA A 77 13.66 -97.71 -10.43
C ALA A 77 12.61 -96.87 -9.69
N ASP A 78 11.85 -97.47 -8.76
CA ASP A 78 10.87 -96.77 -7.92
C ASP A 78 11.54 -95.70 -7.04
N TYR A 79 12.72 -96.00 -6.48
CA TYR A 79 13.51 -95.04 -5.70
C TYR A 79 14.00 -93.86 -6.55
N VAL A 80 14.47 -94.10 -7.78
CA VAL A 80 14.85 -93.03 -8.71
C VAL A 80 13.62 -92.18 -9.10
N ALA A 81 12.46 -92.79 -9.36
CA ALA A 81 11.24 -92.06 -9.67
C ALA A 81 10.77 -91.18 -8.48
N LEU A 82 10.75 -91.73 -7.26
CA LEU A 82 10.41 -90.99 -6.04
C LEU A 82 11.41 -89.85 -5.76
N ARG A 83 12.71 -90.09 -6.03
CA ARG A 83 13.74 -89.05 -5.91
C ARG A 83 13.51 -87.91 -6.90
N ASN A 84 13.28 -88.21 -8.17
CA ASN A 84 13.02 -87.20 -9.21
C ASN A 84 11.79 -86.36 -8.86
N ASN A 85 10.69 -87.01 -8.46
CA ASN A 85 9.47 -86.33 -7.98
C ASN A 85 9.76 -85.40 -6.77
N SER A 86 10.65 -85.80 -5.86
CA SER A 86 11.07 -84.97 -4.72
C SER A 86 11.96 -83.78 -5.13
N GLU A 87 12.77 -83.92 -6.17
CA GLU A 87 13.59 -82.83 -6.72
C GLU A 87 12.74 -81.84 -7.52
N GLU A 88 11.76 -82.30 -8.31
CA GLU A 88 10.75 -81.44 -8.97
C GLU A 88 9.90 -80.66 -7.95
N GLN A 89 9.42 -81.31 -6.89
CA GLN A 89 8.64 -80.64 -5.84
C GLN A 89 9.43 -79.54 -5.11
N LYS A 90 10.76 -79.71 -4.93
CA LYS A 90 11.62 -78.67 -4.37
C LYS A 90 11.74 -77.48 -5.31
N GLN A 91 12.02 -77.71 -6.59
CA GLN A 91 12.10 -76.65 -7.61
C GLN A 91 10.80 -75.85 -7.69
N LEU A 92 9.65 -76.52 -7.69
CA LEU A 92 8.33 -75.85 -7.67
C LEU A 92 8.10 -75.05 -6.38
N SER A 93 8.57 -75.53 -5.23
CA SER A 93 8.48 -74.80 -3.96
C SER A 93 9.40 -73.57 -3.96
N GLU A 94 10.60 -73.67 -4.52
CA GLU A 94 11.53 -72.55 -4.70
C GLU A 94 10.98 -71.47 -5.65
N GLU A 95 10.40 -71.88 -6.79
CA GLU A 95 9.75 -70.95 -7.73
C GLU A 95 8.52 -70.26 -7.10
N LEU A 96 7.70 -71.00 -6.34
CA LEU A 96 6.55 -70.46 -5.62
C LEU A 96 6.98 -69.46 -4.54
N ASN A 97 8.07 -69.75 -3.82
CA ASN A 97 8.66 -68.83 -2.84
C ASN A 97 9.20 -67.55 -3.50
N ALA A 98 9.88 -67.66 -4.64
CA ALA A 98 10.35 -66.50 -5.41
C ALA A 98 9.19 -65.60 -5.86
N LYS A 99 8.10 -66.19 -6.39
CA LYS A 99 6.89 -65.45 -6.78
C LYS A 99 6.16 -64.81 -5.58
N ASN A 100 6.15 -65.47 -4.42
CA ASN A 100 5.63 -64.87 -3.19
C ASN A 100 6.46 -63.64 -2.76
N MET A 101 7.79 -63.71 -2.83
CA MET A 101 8.67 -62.58 -2.52
C MET A 101 8.48 -61.40 -3.49
N GLU A 102 8.32 -61.65 -4.79
CA GLU A 102 7.99 -60.62 -5.79
C GLU A 102 6.64 -59.96 -5.48
N LEU A 103 5.62 -60.77 -5.17
CA LEU A 103 4.27 -60.31 -4.84
C LEU A 103 4.25 -59.46 -3.55
N GLU A 104 5.09 -59.77 -2.56
CA GLU A 104 5.28 -58.92 -1.38
C GLU A 104 6.02 -57.61 -1.67
N GLN A 105 7.03 -57.62 -2.55
CA GLN A 105 7.70 -56.40 -3.02
C GLN A 105 6.71 -55.49 -3.77
N LEU A 106 5.90 -56.04 -4.68
CA LEU A 106 4.85 -55.30 -5.40
C LEU A 106 3.81 -54.70 -4.44
N LYS A 107 3.36 -55.46 -3.43
CA LYS A 107 2.48 -54.94 -2.35
C LYS A 107 3.14 -53.79 -1.56
N CYS A 108 4.46 -53.82 -1.37
CA CYS A 108 5.19 -52.75 -0.69
C CYS A 108 5.25 -51.48 -1.56
N VAL A 109 5.59 -51.62 -2.85
CA VAL A 109 5.60 -50.53 -3.83
C VAL A 109 4.21 -49.90 -3.97
N GLN A 110 3.15 -50.71 -4.04
CA GLN A 110 1.77 -50.24 -4.08
C GLN A 110 1.45 -49.36 -2.87
N LYS A 111 1.70 -49.84 -1.64
CA LYS A 111 1.48 -49.06 -0.40
C LYS A 111 2.26 -47.74 -0.35
N ILE A 112 3.42 -47.66 -1.00
CA ILE A 112 4.18 -46.42 -1.13
C ILE A 112 3.51 -45.48 -2.15
N LYS A 113 3.01 -46.01 -3.27
CA LYS A 113 2.30 -45.23 -4.29
C LYS A 113 0.95 -44.70 -3.80
N ASP A 114 0.19 -45.50 -3.06
CA ASP A 114 -1.09 -45.09 -2.45
C ASP A 114 -0.87 -43.89 -1.50
N LYS A 115 0.19 -43.92 -0.69
CA LYS A 115 0.59 -42.78 0.17
C LYS A 115 0.99 -41.54 -0.63
N GLN A 116 1.80 -41.70 -1.68
CA GLN A 116 2.19 -40.59 -2.55
C GLN A 116 0.98 -39.95 -3.24
N ILE A 117 -0.01 -40.74 -3.64
CA ILE A 117 -1.28 -40.25 -4.21
C ILE A 117 -2.06 -39.45 -3.16
N GLU A 118 -2.16 -39.95 -1.92
CA GLU A 118 -2.89 -39.24 -0.85
C GLU A 118 -2.19 -37.94 -0.43
N GLU A 119 -0.86 -37.94 -0.31
CA GLU A 119 -0.04 -36.74 -0.06
C GLU A 119 -0.23 -35.68 -1.16
N LEU A 120 -0.33 -36.10 -2.42
CA LEU A 120 -0.62 -35.21 -3.55
C LEU A 120 -2.08 -34.73 -3.55
N ASN A 121 -3.05 -35.58 -3.20
CA ASN A 121 -4.46 -35.19 -3.06
C ASN A 121 -4.65 -34.10 -1.99
N VAL A 122 -4.01 -34.26 -0.83
CA VAL A 122 -4.05 -33.28 0.26
C VAL A 122 -3.41 -31.95 -0.16
N GLN A 123 -2.28 -31.98 -0.87
CA GLN A 123 -1.66 -30.77 -1.43
C GLN A 123 -2.56 -30.09 -2.47
N LEU A 124 -3.14 -30.87 -3.39
CA LEU A 124 -4.04 -30.37 -4.45
C LEU A 124 -5.31 -29.74 -3.85
N ALA A 125 -5.87 -30.35 -2.79
CA ALA A 125 -6.98 -29.76 -2.02
C ALA A 125 -6.58 -28.45 -1.34
N ALA A 126 -5.38 -28.37 -0.73
CA ALA A 126 -4.89 -27.14 -0.11
C ALA A 126 -4.64 -26.02 -1.14
N PHE A 127 -4.11 -26.33 -2.32
CA PHE A 127 -3.97 -25.38 -3.42
C PHE A 127 -5.33 -24.90 -3.95
N LYS A 128 -6.32 -25.80 -4.09
CA LYS A 128 -7.69 -25.43 -4.47
C LYS A 128 -8.31 -24.47 -3.46
N GLN A 129 -8.20 -24.74 -2.15
CA GLN A 129 -8.70 -23.84 -1.13
C GLN A 129 -8.02 -22.48 -1.20
N ARG A 130 -6.68 -22.43 -1.27
CA ARG A 130 -5.93 -21.18 -1.39
C ARG A 130 -6.34 -20.35 -2.62
N ASN A 131 -6.66 -20.99 -3.74
CA ASN A 131 -7.14 -20.28 -4.93
C ASN A 131 -8.55 -19.70 -4.71
N ILE A 132 -9.45 -20.42 -4.04
CA ILE A 132 -10.78 -19.92 -3.66
C ILE A 132 -10.65 -18.72 -2.71
N ASP A 133 -9.78 -18.82 -1.70
CA ASP A 133 -9.52 -17.73 -0.75
C ASP A 133 -9.01 -16.47 -1.48
N LEU A 134 -8.00 -16.62 -2.35
CA LEU A 134 -7.46 -15.54 -3.17
C LEU A 134 -8.47 -14.93 -4.16
N GLU A 135 -9.38 -15.74 -4.69
CA GLU A 135 -10.48 -15.25 -5.52
C GLU A 135 -11.49 -14.40 -4.74
N LEU A 136 -11.75 -14.74 -3.48
CA LEU A 136 -12.64 -13.98 -2.58
C LEU A 136 -11.98 -12.66 -2.16
N ASP A 137 -10.71 -12.69 -1.77
CA ASP A 137 -9.92 -11.49 -1.47
C ASP A 137 -9.88 -10.53 -2.67
N MET A 138 -9.65 -11.07 -3.89
CA MET A 138 -9.65 -10.26 -5.13
C MET A 138 -11.01 -9.63 -5.42
N LYS A 139 -12.13 -10.30 -5.10
CA LYS A 139 -13.49 -9.75 -5.23
C LYS A 139 -13.71 -8.62 -4.21
N SER A 140 -13.38 -8.84 -2.95
CA SER A 140 -13.48 -7.81 -1.89
C SER A 140 -12.62 -6.58 -2.16
N CYS A 141 -11.42 -6.75 -2.74
CA CYS A 141 -10.58 -5.62 -3.13
C CYS A 141 -11.20 -4.80 -4.27
N LYS A 142 -11.83 -5.43 -5.27
CA LYS A 142 -12.53 -4.74 -6.37
C LYS A 142 -13.79 -4.01 -5.90
N GLU A 143 -14.51 -4.59 -4.94
CA GLU A 143 -15.67 -3.94 -4.29
C GLU A 143 -15.22 -2.67 -3.55
N ARG A 144 -14.17 -2.77 -2.72
CA ARG A 144 -13.59 -1.63 -1.99
C ARG A 144 -13.00 -0.55 -2.92
N GLU A 145 -12.40 -0.96 -4.04
CA GLU A 145 -11.94 -0.05 -5.09
C GLU A 145 -13.12 0.70 -5.73
N ALA A 146 -14.21 0.00 -6.07
CA ALA A 146 -15.42 0.61 -6.62
C ALA A 146 -16.09 1.58 -5.63
N GLU A 147 -16.14 1.25 -4.34
CA GLU A 147 -16.61 2.16 -3.28
C GLU A 147 -15.75 3.42 -3.18
N MET A 148 -14.41 3.27 -3.18
CA MET A 148 -13.47 4.39 -3.13
C MET A 148 -13.58 5.29 -4.38
N LEU A 149 -13.75 4.71 -5.56
CA LEU A 149 -13.98 5.45 -6.80
C LEU A 149 -15.34 6.17 -6.79
N ALA A 150 -16.40 5.55 -6.28
CA ALA A 150 -17.72 6.17 -6.13
C ALA A 150 -17.68 7.35 -5.13
N PHE A 151 -16.97 7.21 -4.01
CA PHE A 151 -16.74 8.28 -3.05
C PHE A 151 -15.92 9.42 -3.66
N THR A 152 -14.84 9.11 -4.37
CA THR A 152 -13.97 10.08 -5.05
C THR A 152 -14.74 10.85 -6.12
N LYS A 153 -15.62 10.17 -6.88
CA LYS A 153 -16.56 10.82 -7.79
C LYS A 153 -17.49 11.76 -7.05
N GLN A 154 -18.18 11.31 -6.00
CA GLN A 154 -19.13 12.16 -5.26
C GLN A 154 -18.44 13.40 -4.65
N LEU A 155 -17.20 13.27 -4.18
CA LEU A 155 -16.39 14.37 -3.68
C LEU A 155 -16.02 15.35 -4.82
N THR A 156 -15.67 14.83 -6.00
CA THR A 156 -15.36 15.63 -7.19
C THR A 156 -16.60 16.38 -7.70
N ASP A 157 -17.74 15.71 -7.83
CA ASP A 157 -19.02 16.29 -8.25
C ASP A 157 -19.44 17.43 -7.31
N LYS A 158 -19.29 17.24 -5.99
CA LYS A 158 -19.52 18.28 -4.97
C LYS A 158 -18.54 19.45 -5.11
N ASN A 159 -17.25 19.18 -5.34
CA ASN A 159 -16.23 20.23 -5.47
C ASN A 159 -16.49 21.09 -6.73
N VAL A 160 -16.81 20.47 -7.87
CA VAL A 160 -17.19 21.18 -9.11
C VAL A 160 -18.45 22.02 -8.91
N ALA A 161 -19.46 21.48 -8.21
CA ALA A 161 -20.68 22.23 -7.90
C ALA A 161 -20.42 23.44 -6.98
N LEU A 162 -19.58 23.29 -5.95
CA LEU A 162 -19.19 24.38 -5.05
C LEU A 162 -18.34 25.43 -5.77
N GLN A 163 -17.39 25.02 -6.62
CA GLN A 163 -16.57 25.94 -7.42
C GLN A 163 -17.43 26.75 -8.40
N SER A 164 -18.42 26.11 -9.04
CA SER A 164 -19.39 26.79 -9.92
C SER A 164 -20.24 27.82 -9.15
N GLN A 165 -20.73 27.47 -7.95
CA GLN A 165 -21.44 28.41 -7.08
C GLN A 165 -20.53 29.56 -6.64
N PHE A 166 -19.27 29.29 -6.29
CA PHE A 166 -18.30 30.30 -5.90
C PHE A 166 -18.07 31.32 -7.04
N THR A 167 -17.78 30.87 -8.26
CA THR A 167 -17.59 31.75 -9.42
C THR A 167 -18.87 32.51 -9.79
N SER A 168 -20.06 31.91 -9.59
CA SER A 168 -21.35 32.60 -9.79
C SER A 168 -21.60 33.71 -8.76
N ILE A 169 -21.19 33.51 -7.50
CA ILE A 169 -21.23 34.54 -6.45
C ILE A 169 -20.17 35.62 -6.71
N GLU A 170 -18.95 35.22 -7.07
CA GLU A 170 -17.83 36.12 -7.34
C GLU A 170 -18.13 37.08 -8.50
N THR A 171 -18.63 36.59 -9.63
CA THR A 171 -19.05 37.44 -10.76
C THR A 171 -20.17 38.41 -10.38
N LYS A 172 -21.13 37.98 -9.54
CA LYS A 172 -22.18 38.86 -9.02
C LYS A 172 -21.64 39.92 -8.05
N VAL A 173 -20.64 39.59 -7.22
CA VAL A 173 -19.95 40.57 -6.37
C VAL A 173 -19.17 41.58 -7.23
N GLN A 174 -18.46 41.13 -8.26
CA GLN A 174 -17.76 42.02 -9.20
C GLN A 174 -18.73 42.96 -9.92
N GLN A 175 -19.89 42.47 -10.38
CA GLN A 175 -20.95 43.32 -10.96
C GLN A 175 -21.43 44.39 -9.96
N LEU A 176 -21.79 43.99 -8.74
CA LEU A 176 -22.27 44.92 -7.71
C LEU A 176 -21.21 45.97 -7.31
N VAL A 177 -19.92 45.62 -7.32
CA VAL A 177 -18.81 46.56 -7.09
C VAL A 177 -18.68 47.57 -8.24
N CYS A 178 -18.86 47.15 -9.50
CA CYS A 178 -18.91 48.05 -10.64
C CYS A 178 -20.11 49.00 -10.57
N GLU A 179 -21.31 48.49 -10.29
CA GLU A 179 -22.53 49.30 -10.10
C GLU A 179 -22.38 50.29 -8.95
N GLN A 180 -21.86 49.86 -7.79
CA GLN A 180 -21.57 50.73 -6.65
C GLN A 180 -20.56 51.83 -7.02
N THR A 181 -19.55 51.53 -7.84
CA THR A 181 -18.55 52.50 -8.29
C THR A 181 -19.16 53.55 -9.22
N ILE A 182 -20.02 53.13 -10.16
CA ILE A 182 -20.76 54.04 -11.06
C ILE A 182 -21.68 54.96 -10.25
N LEU A 183 -22.47 54.40 -9.34
CA LEU A 183 -23.36 55.18 -8.47
C LEU A 183 -22.57 56.16 -7.58
N LYS A 184 -21.45 55.74 -7.00
CA LYS A 184 -20.59 56.59 -6.16
C LYS A 184 -19.97 57.76 -6.94
N ASN A 185 -19.65 57.57 -8.22
CA ASN A 185 -19.20 58.66 -9.08
C ASN A 185 -20.37 59.60 -9.44
N SER A 186 -21.53 59.06 -9.82
CA SER A 186 -22.72 59.87 -10.11
C SER A 186 -23.17 60.73 -8.91
N VAL A 187 -23.05 60.20 -7.68
CA VAL A 187 -23.29 60.97 -6.45
C VAL A 187 -22.32 62.16 -6.33
N LYS A 188 -21.01 61.96 -6.54
CA LYS A 188 -20.01 63.06 -6.54
C LYS A 188 -20.27 64.09 -7.66
N ASP A 189 -20.67 63.63 -8.84
CA ASP A 189 -20.98 64.52 -9.96
C ASP A 189 -22.21 65.37 -9.66
N ASN A 190 -23.16 64.87 -8.88
CA ASN A 190 -24.34 65.62 -8.46
C ASN A 190 -24.07 66.49 -7.22
N GLU A 191 -23.21 66.06 -6.31
CA GLU A 191 -22.70 66.85 -5.18
C GLU A 191 -21.88 68.07 -5.67
N THR A 192 -21.00 67.89 -6.65
CA THR A 192 -20.24 69.00 -7.26
C THR A 192 -21.14 69.99 -8.02
N LYS A 193 -22.16 69.51 -8.75
CA LYS A 193 -23.19 70.39 -9.35
C LYS A 193 -24.03 71.12 -8.30
N ALA A 194 -24.43 70.45 -7.22
CA ALA A 194 -25.18 71.09 -6.13
C ALA A 194 -24.34 72.20 -5.46
N ASN A 195 -23.04 71.93 -5.24
CA ASN A 195 -22.11 72.92 -4.72
C ASN A 195 -21.89 74.09 -5.70
N SER A 196 -21.77 73.86 -7.01
CA SER A 196 -21.63 74.95 -7.99
C SER A 196 -22.89 75.82 -8.09
N PHE A 197 -24.09 75.22 -8.07
CA PHE A 197 -25.34 75.98 -8.00
C PHE A 197 -25.50 76.73 -6.68
N ALA A 198 -25.05 76.17 -5.55
CA ALA A 198 -25.06 76.86 -4.26
C ALA A 198 -24.09 78.06 -4.21
N ILE A 199 -22.95 77.98 -4.91
CA ILE A 199 -22.02 79.11 -5.09
C ILE A 199 -22.69 80.19 -5.96
N GLN A 200 -23.16 79.84 -7.16
CA GLN A 200 -23.84 80.77 -8.07
C GLN A 200 -25.03 81.48 -7.41
N LEU A 201 -25.87 80.74 -6.68
CA LEU A 201 -27.03 81.29 -5.98
C LEU A 201 -26.63 82.22 -4.83
N ASN A 202 -25.46 82.04 -4.21
CA ASN A 202 -24.91 82.98 -3.23
C ASN A 202 -24.25 84.21 -3.90
N GLU A 203 -23.68 84.06 -5.09
CA GLU A 203 -23.13 85.18 -5.89
C GLU A 203 -24.24 86.09 -6.40
N GLU A 204 -25.31 85.54 -7.00
CA GLU A 204 -26.48 86.34 -7.41
C GLU A 204 -27.19 86.97 -6.21
N ARG A 205 -27.26 86.29 -5.05
CA ARG A 205 -27.74 86.91 -3.80
C ARG A 205 -26.87 88.09 -3.35
N LYS A 206 -25.54 88.01 -3.48
CA LYS A 206 -24.66 89.13 -3.16
C LYS A 206 -24.89 90.31 -4.10
N LYS A 207 -24.90 90.07 -5.42
CA LYS A 207 -25.22 91.09 -6.44
C LYS A 207 -26.55 91.78 -6.12
N HIS A 208 -27.63 91.02 -5.91
CA HIS A 208 -28.92 91.60 -5.56
C HIS A 208 -28.92 92.38 -4.24
N ILE A 209 -28.12 92.00 -3.24
CA ILE A 209 -27.95 92.79 -2.01
C ILE A 209 -27.18 94.09 -2.30
N GLU A 210 -26.15 94.04 -3.13
CA GLU A 210 -25.35 95.19 -3.59
C GLU A 210 -26.21 96.15 -4.43
N ASP A 211 -26.96 95.65 -5.41
CA ASP A 211 -27.95 96.38 -6.22
C ASP A 211 -29.00 97.07 -5.34
N VAL A 212 -29.59 96.33 -4.39
CA VAL A 212 -30.62 96.86 -3.48
C VAL A 212 -30.03 97.92 -2.54
N ASN A 213 -28.77 97.81 -2.14
CA ASN A 213 -28.10 98.83 -1.33
C ASN A 213 -27.71 100.07 -2.15
N TYR A 214 -27.27 99.89 -3.40
CA TYR A 214 -27.03 100.97 -4.35
C TYR A 214 -28.31 101.76 -4.63
N LEU A 215 -29.41 101.07 -4.97
CA LEU A 215 -30.72 101.71 -5.21
C LEU A 215 -31.28 102.42 -3.97
N LYS A 216 -31.03 101.90 -2.75
CA LYS A 216 -31.36 102.62 -1.50
C LYS A 216 -30.51 103.88 -1.31
N ALA A 217 -29.22 103.84 -1.66
CA ALA A 217 -28.33 104.99 -1.54
C ALA A 217 -28.73 106.10 -2.52
N GLU A 218 -28.93 105.75 -3.80
CA GLU A 218 -29.46 106.65 -4.83
C GLU A 218 -30.82 107.25 -4.42
N LEU A 219 -31.77 106.42 -3.96
CA LEU A 219 -33.06 106.90 -3.47
C LEU A 219 -32.91 107.87 -2.29
N ALA A 220 -32.00 107.61 -1.35
CA ALA A 220 -31.72 108.50 -0.23
C ALA A 220 -31.03 109.82 -0.66
N GLU A 221 -30.23 109.81 -1.72
CA GLU A 221 -29.66 111.03 -2.31
C GLU A 221 -30.74 111.85 -3.04
N GLN A 222 -31.58 111.21 -3.84
CA GLN A 222 -32.70 111.88 -4.51
C GLN A 222 -33.74 112.43 -3.51
N ILE A 223 -33.99 111.73 -2.39
CA ILE A 223 -34.81 112.26 -1.29
C ILE A 223 -34.18 113.53 -0.72
N LYS A 224 -32.89 113.53 -0.35
CA LYS A 224 -32.20 114.75 0.14
C LYS A 224 -32.23 115.89 -0.89
N ARG A 225 -32.09 115.58 -2.18
CA ARG A 225 -32.16 116.56 -3.27
C ARG A 225 -33.55 117.17 -3.40
N CYS A 226 -34.60 116.36 -3.31
CA CYS A 226 -35.98 116.81 -3.25
C CYS A 226 -36.29 117.61 -1.97
N GLU A 227 -35.75 117.22 -0.82
CA GLU A 227 -35.86 117.98 0.44
C GLU A 227 -35.20 119.36 0.32
N ALA A 228 -33.97 119.43 -0.23
CA ALA A 228 -33.26 120.69 -0.47
C ALA A 228 -34.03 121.61 -1.43
N LEU A 229 -34.53 121.08 -2.56
CA LEU A 229 -35.34 121.87 -3.51
C LEU A 229 -36.70 122.28 -2.92
N ASN A 230 -37.30 121.47 -2.05
CA ASN A 230 -38.51 121.85 -1.33
C ASN A 230 -38.24 122.95 -0.29
N GLN A 231 -37.08 122.91 0.39
CA GLN A 231 -36.65 123.95 1.33
C GLN A 231 -36.38 125.26 0.59
N GLU A 232 -35.59 125.25 -0.50
CA GLU A 232 -35.38 126.42 -1.38
C GLU A 232 -36.73 126.96 -1.90
N SER A 233 -37.66 126.08 -2.29
CA SER A 233 -39.00 126.48 -2.73
C SER A 233 -39.86 127.04 -1.58
N ALA A 234 -39.63 126.66 -0.32
CA ALA A 234 -40.30 127.21 0.84
C ALA A 234 -39.70 128.58 1.22
N ASP A 235 -38.38 128.72 1.13
CA ASP A 235 -37.65 129.97 1.40
C ASP A 235 -38.00 131.03 0.34
N LEU A 236 -37.95 130.70 -0.95
CA LEU A 236 -38.39 131.60 -2.05
C LEU A 236 -39.89 131.98 -1.95
N LYS A 237 -40.73 131.13 -1.37
CA LYS A 237 -42.14 131.47 -1.04
C LYS A 237 -42.21 132.42 0.16
N GLY A 238 -41.41 132.18 1.19
CA GLY A 238 -41.25 133.06 2.36
C GLY A 238 -40.77 134.45 1.95
N GLU A 239 -39.71 134.53 1.15
CA GLU A 239 -39.23 135.77 0.52
C GLU A 239 -40.30 136.43 -0.32
N ASN A 240 -41.06 135.68 -1.13
CA ASN A 240 -42.20 136.23 -1.87
C ASN A 240 -43.27 136.85 -0.95
N VAL A 241 -43.56 136.23 0.20
CA VAL A 241 -44.50 136.78 1.18
C VAL A 241 -43.92 138.03 1.85
N VAL A 242 -42.63 138.03 2.21
CA VAL A 242 -41.93 139.20 2.78
C VAL A 242 -41.85 140.35 1.77
N LEU A 243 -41.52 140.08 0.51
CA LEU A 243 -41.49 141.05 -0.58
C LEU A 243 -42.89 141.60 -0.87
N LYS A 244 -43.93 140.76 -0.95
CA LYS A 244 -45.32 141.23 -1.07
C LYS A 244 -45.72 142.11 0.11
N ARG A 245 -45.36 141.73 1.34
CA ARG A 245 -45.66 142.52 2.55
C ARG A 245 -44.88 143.83 2.62
N LYS A 246 -43.63 143.85 2.13
CA LYS A 246 -42.79 145.06 1.99
C LYS A 246 -43.33 145.99 0.91
N LEU A 247 -43.73 145.45 -0.24
CA LEU A 247 -44.41 146.18 -1.31
C LEU A 247 -45.78 146.71 -0.87
N GLU A 248 -46.53 145.95 -0.06
CA GLU A 248 -47.81 146.39 0.50
C GLU A 248 -47.62 147.49 1.56
N LEU A 249 -46.62 147.38 2.44
CA LEU A 249 -46.26 148.44 3.38
C LEU A 249 -45.79 149.69 2.64
N SER A 250 -44.93 149.54 1.63
CA SER A 250 -44.51 150.63 0.75
C SER A 250 -45.69 151.24 -0.03
N LEU A 251 -46.65 150.44 -0.50
CA LEU A 251 -47.89 150.95 -1.10
C LEU A 251 -48.75 151.72 -0.11
N ARG A 252 -48.83 151.31 1.16
CA ARG A 252 -49.53 152.05 2.22
C ARG A 252 -48.79 153.34 2.61
N GLU A 253 -47.46 153.33 2.54
CA GLU A 253 -46.59 154.48 2.77
C GLU A 253 -46.71 155.50 1.64
N VAL A 254 -46.55 155.07 0.38
CA VAL A 254 -46.82 155.87 -0.83
C VAL A 254 -48.28 156.35 -0.88
N ASN A 255 -49.27 155.58 -0.39
CA ASN A 255 -50.64 156.09 -0.27
C ASN A 255 -50.81 157.12 0.85
N LYS A 256 -50.09 157.01 1.98
CA LYS A 256 -50.03 158.06 2.99
C LYS A 256 -49.37 159.32 2.45
N GLU A 257 -48.25 159.19 1.74
CA GLU A 257 -47.57 160.29 1.05
C GLU A 257 -48.49 160.93 0.01
N LEU A 258 -49.16 160.14 -0.84
CA LEU A 258 -50.10 160.65 -1.85
C LEU A 258 -51.33 161.33 -1.21
N GLN A 259 -51.82 160.84 -0.07
CA GLN A 259 -52.85 161.54 0.72
C GLN A 259 -52.35 162.81 1.40
N GLN A 260 -51.08 162.86 1.84
CA GLN A 260 -50.46 164.07 2.41
C GLN A 260 -50.14 165.11 1.33
N CYS A 261 -49.64 164.69 0.16
CA CYS A 261 -49.45 165.53 -1.02
C CYS A 261 -50.80 166.09 -1.53
N ARG A 262 -51.88 165.30 -1.53
CA ARG A 262 -53.25 165.79 -1.77
C ARG A 262 -53.78 166.77 -0.71
N LYS A 263 -53.08 166.96 0.42
CA LYS A 263 -53.41 167.92 1.48
C LYS A 263 -52.31 168.95 1.79
N LYS A 264 -51.24 168.99 0.98
CA LYS A 264 -50.14 169.95 1.10
C LYS A 264 -49.69 170.56 -0.24
N LEU A 265 -50.33 170.20 -1.36
CA LEU A 265 -50.15 170.87 -2.65
C LEU A 265 -51.10 172.07 -2.85
N GLU A 266 -51.39 172.79 -1.77
CA GLU A 266 -52.12 174.08 -1.78
C GLU A 266 -51.20 175.25 -1.38
N GLN A 267 -49.94 174.99 -0.96
CA GLN A 267 -48.99 176.05 -0.62
C GLN A 267 -47.51 175.70 -0.85
N ASN A 268 -46.90 176.49 -1.75
CA ASN A 268 -45.49 176.89 -1.88
C ASN A 268 -44.31 175.90 -1.70
N GLU A 269 -43.64 175.66 -2.85
CA GLU A 269 -42.24 176.08 -3.14
C GLU A 269 -41.00 175.35 -2.57
N ILE A 270 -39.91 175.53 -3.34
CA ILE A 270 -38.47 175.53 -2.95
C ILE A 270 -37.79 174.18 -2.65
N SER A 271 -36.93 173.79 -3.60
CA SER A 271 -35.62 173.13 -3.41
C SER A 271 -35.55 171.69 -2.85
N SER A 272 -34.41 170.97 -2.95
CA SER A 272 -33.34 170.93 -3.97
C SER A 272 -32.37 169.75 -3.66
N ASN A 273 -31.62 169.30 -4.67
CA ASN A 273 -30.27 168.71 -4.58
C ASN A 273 -30.00 167.42 -3.74
N ASN A 274 -29.56 166.40 -4.50
CA ASN A 274 -28.23 165.76 -4.42
C ASN A 274 -27.93 164.54 -3.52
N THR A 275 -27.16 163.64 -4.15
CA THR A 275 -26.03 162.83 -3.61
C THR A 275 -26.30 161.74 -2.55
N SER A 276 -25.54 160.64 -2.47
CA SER A 276 -24.68 159.91 -3.43
C SER A 276 -24.15 158.63 -2.75
N SER A 277 -23.41 157.77 -3.48
CA SER A 277 -22.34 156.86 -2.97
C SER A 277 -22.73 155.74 -1.97
N SER A 278 -22.03 154.60 -1.89
CA SER A 278 -21.06 153.92 -2.78
C SER A 278 -20.76 152.52 -2.22
N SER A 279 -19.92 151.73 -2.92
CA SER A 279 -18.96 150.74 -2.37
C SER A 279 -19.48 149.47 -1.64
N SER A 280 -18.80 148.30 -1.65
CA SER A 280 -17.72 147.78 -2.54
C SER A 280 -17.31 146.34 -2.13
N THR A 281 -16.94 145.48 -3.11
CA THR A 281 -15.88 144.41 -3.01
C THR A 281 -16.07 143.25 -1.99
N VAL A 282 -15.34 142.10 -1.97
CA VAL A 282 -14.22 141.49 -2.75
C VAL A 282 -14.16 139.94 -2.56
N SER A 283 -13.49 139.22 -3.49
CA SER A 283 -12.61 138.02 -3.27
C SER A 283 -13.17 136.65 -2.78
N VAL A 284 -12.46 135.49 -2.88
CA VAL A 284 -11.55 134.86 -3.90
C VAL A 284 -11.17 133.39 -3.53
N GLY A 285 -10.94 132.50 -4.52
CA GLY A 285 -10.02 131.32 -4.49
C GLY A 285 -10.45 129.99 -3.78
N GLU A 286 -9.65 128.90 -3.72
CA GLU A 286 -8.63 128.27 -4.63
C GLU A 286 -8.02 126.94 -4.03
N GLY A 287 -7.55 125.96 -4.86
CA GLY A 287 -6.80 124.72 -4.45
C GLY A 287 -7.66 123.48 -4.02
N GLY A 288 -7.22 122.20 -3.95
CA GLY A 288 -5.98 121.42 -4.24
C GLY A 288 -5.99 120.06 -3.45
N SER A 289 -5.20 118.96 -3.61
CA SER A 289 -4.23 118.41 -4.61
C SER A 289 -3.78 116.95 -4.20
N ASN A 290 -3.10 116.18 -5.09
CA ASN A 290 -2.26 114.95 -4.84
C ASN A 290 -2.96 113.59 -4.44
N SER A 291 -2.40 112.35 -4.57
CA SER A 291 -1.26 111.76 -5.36
C SER A 291 -1.19 110.19 -5.35
N SER A 292 -0.68 109.59 -6.46
CA SER A 292 0.05 108.30 -6.75
C SER A 292 0.66 107.35 -5.67
N PRO A 293 1.21 106.13 -5.97
CA PRO A 293 1.05 105.14 -7.09
C PRO A 293 1.04 103.63 -6.62
N SER A 294 1.74 102.68 -7.32
CA SER A 294 1.51 101.21 -7.31
C SER A 294 2.75 100.23 -7.13
N PRO A 295 3.15 99.25 -8.00
CA PRO A 295 2.96 97.79 -7.73
C PRO A 295 4.15 96.80 -8.00
N THR A 296 3.85 95.48 -8.01
CA THR A 296 4.36 94.36 -8.89
C THR A 296 5.67 93.54 -8.67
N THR A 297 5.50 92.20 -8.68
CA THR A 297 6.16 91.18 -9.57
C THR A 297 7.42 90.36 -9.17
N GLU A 298 7.37 89.11 -9.66
CA GLU A 298 8.22 87.89 -9.67
C GLU A 298 9.72 88.01 -10.05
N GLN A 299 10.50 86.95 -9.74
CA GLN A 299 11.31 86.24 -10.75
C GLN A 299 11.77 84.81 -10.36
N ILE A 300 12.35 84.08 -11.32
CA ILE A 300 12.64 82.62 -11.28
C ILE A 300 14.14 82.35 -11.56
N LYS A 301 14.75 81.33 -10.92
CA LYS A 301 15.82 80.54 -11.57
C LYS A 301 16.01 79.12 -11.01
N VAL A 302 16.76 78.31 -11.78
CA VAL A 302 16.88 76.84 -11.71
C VAL A 302 18.32 76.43 -11.41
N ILE A 303 18.55 75.29 -10.72
CA ILE A 303 19.64 74.32 -10.98
C ILE A 303 19.46 73.03 -10.14
N GLN A 304 19.91 71.91 -10.72
CA GLN A 304 20.15 70.58 -10.13
C GLN A 304 21.50 70.06 -10.73
N PRO A 305 22.13 68.96 -10.28
CA PRO A 305 21.73 68.02 -9.20
C PRO A 305 22.83 67.73 -8.16
N GLU A 306 22.48 67.15 -7.00
CA GLU A 306 23.35 66.17 -6.33
C GLU A 306 22.52 65.18 -5.48
N MET A 307 22.73 63.87 -5.67
CA MET A 307 22.03 62.81 -4.95
C MET A 307 22.71 62.49 -3.62
N VAL A 308 22.58 63.37 -2.63
CA VAL A 308 22.81 62.99 -1.24
C VAL A 308 21.65 62.08 -0.82
N ILE A 309 21.85 60.76 -0.85
CA ILE A 309 20.93 59.81 -0.21
C ILE A 309 20.95 60.13 1.29
N GLU A 310 19.88 60.78 1.73
CA GLU A 310 19.71 61.26 3.10
C GLU A 310 19.92 60.10 4.08
N LYS A 311 20.91 60.21 4.97
CA LYS A 311 21.35 59.12 5.85
C LYS A 311 20.20 58.50 6.65
N GLN A 312 19.19 59.32 6.98
CA GLN A 312 17.96 58.86 7.64
C GLN A 312 17.19 57.85 6.79
N THR A 313 16.96 58.12 5.50
CA THR A 313 16.26 57.17 4.60
C THR A 313 16.98 55.82 4.46
N LEU A 314 18.32 55.83 4.50
CA LEU A 314 19.13 54.62 4.48
C LEU A 314 19.01 53.85 5.81
N ILE A 315 19.03 54.55 6.95
CA ILE A 315 18.80 53.97 8.29
C ILE A 315 17.40 53.37 8.38
N ASP A 316 16.36 54.09 7.93
CA ASP A 316 14.97 53.61 7.95
C ASP A 316 14.79 52.38 7.05
N HIS A 317 15.49 52.32 5.91
CA HIS A 317 15.50 51.14 5.05
C HIS A 317 16.23 49.97 5.72
N ILE A 318 17.37 50.20 6.39
CA ILE A 318 18.10 49.18 7.17
C ILE A 318 17.21 48.65 8.31
N VAL A 319 16.53 49.50 9.08
CA VAL A 319 15.62 49.08 10.16
C VAL A 319 14.42 48.30 9.61
N LYS A 320 13.88 48.71 8.44
CA LYS A 320 12.81 47.97 7.75
C LYS A 320 13.29 46.59 7.27
N LEU A 321 14.50 46.50 6.72
CA LEU A 321 15.11 45.23 6.32
C LEU A 321 15.43 44.34 7.53
N GLN A 322 15.96 44.87 8.62
CA GLN A 322 16.19 44.15 9.88
C GLN A 322 14.87 43.60 10.45
N ARG A 323 13.79 44.39 10.47
CA ARG A 323 12.46 43.94 10.92
C ARG A 323 11.86 42.86 10.01
N ILE A 324 12.15 42.88 8.70
CA ILE A 324 11.76 41.81 7.78
C ILE A 324 12.65 40.57 7.97
N SER A 325 13.95 40.76 8.26
CA SER A 325 14.91 39.69 8.51
C SER A 325 14.60 38.93 9.81
N ALA A 326 14.25 39.65 10.89
CA ALA A 326 13.83 39.04 12.15
C ALA A 326 12.61 38.13 11.96
N ARG A 327 11.56 38.64 11.29
CA ARG A 327 10.35 37.85 10.94
C ARG A 327 10.63 36.66 10.02
N LYS A 328 11.69 36.73 9.20
CA LYS A 328 12.15 35.59 8.41
C LYS A 328 12.90 34.58 9.26
N SER A 329 13.72 35.01 10.23
CA SER A 329 14.35 34.14 11.22
C SER A 329 13.29 33.41 12.03
N GLU A 330 12.38 34.14 12.69
CA GLU A 330 11.25 33.57 13.46
C GLU A 330 10.46 32.51 12.66
N LYS A 331 10.33 32.71 11.34
CA LYS A 331 9.66 31.74 10.46
C LYS A 331 10.54 30.56 10.02
N ILE A 332 11.85 30.73 9.91
CA ILE A 332 12.81 29.64 9.74
C ILE A 332 12.85 28.80 11.01
N ASP A 333 13.05 29.42 12.18
CA ASP A 333 13.12 28.77 13.49
C ASP A 333 11.87 27.87 13.73
N PHE A 334 10.67 28.40 13.46
CA PHE A 334 9.41 27.64 13.51
C PHE A 334 9.36 26.46 12.51
N LEU A 335 9.91 26.63 11.30
CA LEU A 335 9.92 25.57 10.29
C LEU A 335 10.94 24.47 10.66
N GLU A 336 12.07 24.84 11.26
CA GLU A 336 13.05 23.89 11.78
C GLU A 336 12.49 23.09 12.96
N GLU A 337 11.81 23.73 13.91
CA GLU A 337 11.09 23.03 15.00
C GLU A 337 10.04 22.04 14.45
N HIS A 338 9.26 22.45 13.45
CA HIS A 338 8.28 21.58 12.80
C HIS A 338 8.93 20.41 12.01
N ILE A 339 10.05 20.65 11.33
CA ILE A 339 10.83 19.61 10.65
C ILE A 339 11.41 18.62 11.67
N ASN A 340 12.00 19.10 12.77
CA ASN A 340 12.52 18.26 13.84
C ASN A 340 11.41 17.40 14.48
N THR A 341 10.24 17.99 14.74
CA THR A 341 9.05 17.27 15.21
C THR A 341 8.62 16.15 14.23
N LEU A 342 8.60 16.44 12.93
CA LEU A 342 8.24 15.46 11.90
C LEU A 342 9.30 14.35 11.75
N VAL A 343 10.59 14.68 11.89
CA VAL A 343 11.69 13.70 11.92
C VAL A 343 11.58 12.79 13.14
N GLU A 344 11.26 13.34 14.32
CA GLU A 344 10.97 12.54 15.51
C GLU A 344 9.78 11.59 15.30
N GLU A 345 8.66 12.06 14.73
CA GLU A 345 7.53 11.20 14.39
C GLU A 345 7.92 10.09 13.41
N LEU A 346 8.67 10.42 12.36
CA LEU A 346 9.11 9.47 11.35
C LEU A 346 10.05 8.42 11.97
N GLN A 347 10.96 8.83 12.86
CA GLN A 347 11.78 7.89 13.64
C GLN A 347 10.94 7.02 14.59
N LYS A 348 9.96 7.60 15.31
CA LYS A 348 9.06 6.84 16.20
C LYS A 348 8.26 5.81 15.42
N LYS A 349 7.68 6.20 14.28
CA LYS A 349 6.94 5.32 13.35
C LYS A 349 7.84 4.26 12.71
N SER A 350 9.07 4.61 12.34
CA SER A 350 10.07 3.67 11.79
C SER A 350 10.53 2.63 12.83
N ARG A 351 10.82 3.05 14.08
CA ARG A 351 11.14 2.12 15.19
C ARG A 351 9.95 1.22 15.53
N LEU A 352 8.73 1.75 15.50
CA LEU A 352 7.51 0.97 15.71
C LEU A 352 7.33 -0.07 14.59
N LEU A 353 7.54 0.31 13.33
CA LEU A 353 7.44 -0.60 12.19
C LEU A 353 8.56 -1.65 12.20
N GLN A 354 9.79 -1.28 12.57
CA GLN A 354 10.90 -2.22 12.81
C GLN A 354 10.58 -3.19 13.96
N ASN A 355 9.96 -2.71 15.04
CA ASN A 355 9.52 -3.57 16.15
C ASN A 355 8.43 -4.55 15.69
N TYR A 356 7.41 -4.09 14.96
CA TYR A 356 6.42 -4.98 14.34
C TYR A 356 7.06 -6.00 13.41
N MET A 357 7.97 -5.61 12.51
CA MET A 357 8.67 -6.57 11.62
C MET A 357 9.48 -7.62 12.42
N LEU A 358 10.11 -7.25 13.53
CA LEU A 358 10.83 -8.20 14.39
C LEU A 358 9.90 -9.13 15.18
N HIS A 359 8.77 -8.63 15.68
CA HIS A 359 7.81 -9.44 16.44
C HIS A 359 6.92 -10.31 15.53
N ASP A 360 6.45 -9.80 14.39
CA ASP A 360 5.71 -10.58 13.39
C ASP A 360 6.62 -11.65 12.75
N HIS A 361 7.92 -11.39 12.52
CA HIS A 361 8.81 -12.45 12.02
C HIS A 361 9.12 -13.54 13.04
N ALA A 362 8.97 -13.29 14.34
CA ALA A 362 9.07 -14.33 15.37
C ALA A 362 7.80 -15.20 15.53
N GLY A 363 6.62 -14.69 15.12
CA GLY A 363 5.33 -15.35 15.39
C GLY A 363 4.40 -15.61 14.19
N ALA A 364 4.58 -14.92 13.06
CA ALA A 364 3.72 -14.98 11.87
C ALA A 364 4.44 -15.54 10.62
N LEU A 365 5.75 -15.83 10.70
CA LEU A 365 6.44 -16.69 9.73
C LEU A 365 6.18 -18.19 9.96
N THR A 366 5.41 -18.55 11.00
CA THR A 366 4.81 -19.88 11.08
C THR A 366 3.75 -20.01 9.98
N SER A 367 4.13 -20.67 8.88
CA SER A 367 3.17 -21.03 7.83
C SER A 367 1.98 -21.76 8.46
N ASN A 368 0.77 -21.56 7.92
CA ASN A 368 -0.44 -22.28 8.35
C ASN A 368 -0.29 -23.82 8.18
N SER A 369 0.71 -24.28 7.41
CA SER A 369 1.18 -25.68 7.40
C SER A 369 2.07 -26.01 8.61
N MET A 370 3.00 -25.14 8.96
CA MET A 370 3.93 -25.31 10.07
C MET A 370 3.23 -25.29 11.44
N ASP A 371 2.22 -24.43 11.64
CA ASP A 371 1.41 -24.46 12.87
C ASP A 371 0.48 -25.68 12.95
N LYS A 372 -0.04 -26.18 11.81
CA LYS A 372 -0.74 -27.48 11.78
C LYS A 372 0.20 -28.62 12.13
N ASN A 373 1.44 -28.61 11.65
CA ASN A 373 2.46 -29.58 12.03
C ASN A 373 2.85 -29.44 13.51
N LYS A 374 3.06 -28.24 14.04
CA LYS A 374 3.31 -27.99 15.47
C LYS A 374 2.17 -28.48 16.35
N ALA A 375 0.92 -28.22 15.94
CA ALA A 375 -0.28 -28.71 16.61
C ALA A 375 -0.47 -30.23 16.48
N ASN A 376 0.08 -30.88 15.45
CA ASN A 376 0.06 -32.34 15.32
C ASN A 376 1.19 -33.00 16.10
N ILE A 377 2.39 -32.42 16.12
CA ILE A 377 3.52 -32.83 16.98
C ILE A 377 3.14 -32.70 18.46
N ALA A 378 2.37 -31.66 18.83
CA ALA A 378 1.81 -31.52 20.17
C ALA A 378 0.68 -32.51 20.52
N LYS A 379 0.13 -33.26 19.54
CA LYS A 379 -0.82 -34.38 19.77
C LYS A 379 -0.13 -35.74 19.83
N THR A 380 0.98 -35.94 19.11
CA THR A 380 1.77 -37.18 19.18
C THR A 380 2.47 -37.28 20.52
N HIS A 381 1.94 -38.12 21.42
CA HIS A 381 2.38 -38.17 22.82
C HIS A 381 3.88 -38.49 22.95
N GLY A 382 4.56 -37.81 23.88
CA GLY A 382 5.95 -38.04 24.23
C GLY A 382 6.79 -36.76 24.34
N ILE A 383 8.11 -36.96 24.42
CA ILE A 383 9.11 -35.91 24.66
C ILE A 383 9.04 -34.78 23.61
N MET A 384 8.85 -35.10 22.32
CA MET A 384 8.73 -34.10 21.24
C MET A 384 7.48 -33.20 21.39
N ALA A 385 6.34 -33.73 21.85
CA ALA A 385 5.17 -32.90 22.15
C ALA A 385 5.45 -31.91 23.30
N SER A 386 6.22 -32.34 24.30
CA SER A 386 6.58 -31.50 25.45
C SER A 386 7.67 -30.46 25.13
N VAL A 387 8.45 -30.64 24.06
CA VAL A 387 9.44 -29.65 23.57
C VAL A 387 8.80 -28.60 22.65
N TYR A 388 7.86 -28.98 21.79
CA TYR A 388 7.24 -28.06 20.80
C TYR A 388 5.84 -27.53 21.21
N GLY A 389 5.20 -28.13 22.22
CA GLY A 389 3.90 -27.73 22.75
C GLY A 389 4.01 -26.94 24.06
N SER A 390 3.06 -26.02 24.29
CA SER A 390 3.04 -25.15 25.48
C SER A 390 2.53 -25.84 26.76
N ARG A 391 2.74 -27.16 26.88
CA ARG A 391 2.40 -27.99 28.04
C ARG A 391 3.42 -29.11 28.17
N VAL A 392 4.03 -29.23 29.33
CA VAL A 392 4.82 -30.43 29.69
C VAL A 392 3.83 -31.59 29.83
N ALA A 393 3.81 -32.48 28.85
CA ALA A 393 2.91 -33.63 28.81
C ALA A 393 3.56 -34.91 29.34
N ASP A 394 4.87 -34.88 29.60
CA ASP A 394 5.70 -36.06 29.85
C ASP A 394 6.67 -35.79 31.01
N ASN A 395 6.52 -36.55 32.10
CA ASN A 395 7.39 -36.44 33.29
C ASN A 395 8.85 -36.85 33.00
N ASN A 396 9.12 -37.50 31.85
CA ASN A 396 10.45 -37.91 31.44
C ASN A 396 11.25 -36.80 30.73
N LEU A 397 10.66 -35.62 30.45
CA LEU A 397 11.40 -34.48 29.91
C LEU A 397 12.21 -33.79 31.03
N THR A 398 13.42 -34.29 31.30
CA THR A 398 14.38 -33.62 32.21
C THR A 398 15.04 -32.41 31.54
N LEU A 399 15.49 -31.45 32.35
CA LEU A 399 16.22 -30.27 31.87
C LEU A 399 17.52 -30.65 31.14
N GLU A 400 18.22 -31.67 31.63
CA GLU A 400 19.44 -32.18 30.99
C GLU A 400 19.16 -32.72 29.58
N LEU A 401 18.10 -33.53 29.42
CA LEU A 401 17.69 -34.05 28.12
C LEU A 401 17.22 -32.94 27.17
N SER A 402 16.53 -31.90 27.68
CA SER A 402 16.10 -30.78 26.84
C SER A 402 17.28 -29.92 26.36
N LEU A 403 18.32 -29.74 27.17
CA LEU A 403 19.57 -29.06 26.75
C LEU A 403 20.34 -29.87 25.72
N ASP A 404 20.38 -31.21 25.86
CA ASP A 404 21.10 -32.08 24.93
C ASP A 404 20.37 -32.24 23.58
N ILE A 405 19.03 -32.21 23.58
CA ILE A 405 18.22 -32.08 22.37
C ILE A 405 18.50 -30.74 21.67
N ASN A 406 18.50 -29.62 22.41
CA ASN A 406 18.80 -28.30 21.83
C ASN A 406 20.21 -28.24 21.21
N ARG A 407 21.24 -28.78 21.87
CA ARG A 407 22.60 -28.88 21.31
C ARG A 407 22.64 -29.65 19.99
N LYS A 408 21.93 -30.78 19.91
CA LYS A 408 21.88 -31.61 18.69
C LYS A 408 21.11 -30.90 17.55
N LEU A 409 20.00 -30.24 17.88
CA LEU A 409 19.27 -29.42 16.90
C LEU A 409 20.09 -28.22 16.40
N GLN A 410 20.83 -27.54 17.29
CA GLN A 410 21.72 -26.44 16.93
C GLN A 410 22.84 -26.91 15.99
N ALA A 411 23.53 -28.02 16.30
CA ALA A 411 24.59 -28.55 15.44
C ALA A 411 24.08 -28.93 14.03
N VAL A 412 22.87 -29.50 13.94
CA VAL A 412 22.23 -29.80 12.64
C VAL A 412 21.81 -28.52 11.90
N LEU A 413 21.36 -27.48 12.61
CA LEU A 413 21.04 -26.18 12.02
C LEU A 413 22.30 -25.49 11.47
N GLU A 414 23.40 -25.52 12.21
CA GLU A 414 24.69 -24.92 11.82
C GLU A 414 25.29 -25.62 10.58
N ASP A 415 25.29 -26.95 10.55
CA ASP A 415 25.69 -27.75 9.37
C ASP A 415 24.79 -27.47 8.16
N ALA A 416 23.47 -27.40 8.35
CA ALA A 416 22.52 -27.09 7.28
C ALA A 416 22.70 -25.65 6.75
N LEU A 417 22.95 -24.67 7.62
CA LEU A 417 23.21 -23.28 7.22
C LEU A 417 24.54 -23.18 6.45
N LEU A 418 25.60 -23.81 6.93
CA LEU A 418 26.90 -23.85 6.26
C LEU A 418 26.77 -24.44 4.84
N LYS A 419 26.06 -25.57 4.69
CA LYS A 419 25.78 -26.18 3.39
C LYS A 419 24.97 -25.27 2.46
N ASN A 420 23.98 -24.54 2.98
CA ASN A 420 23.21 -23.58 2.17
C ASN A 420 24.07 -22.37 1.72
N ILE A 421 25.00 -21.90 2.55
CA ILE A 421 25.94 -20.83 2.18
C ILE A 421 26.84 -21.32 1.03
N THR A 422 27.50 -22.48 1.17
CA THR A 422 28.36 -23.04 0.11
C THR A 422 27.57 -23.38 -1.16
N LEU A 423 26.33 -23.87 -1.06
CA LEU A 423 25.46 -24.05 -2.23
C LEU A 423 25.14 -22.73 -2.93
N LYS A 424 24.93 -21.65 -2.18
CA LYS A 424 24.73 -20.32 -2.76
C LYS A 424 25.98 -19.81 -3.46
N GLU A 425 27.15 -19.92 -2.84
CA GLU A 425 28.44 -19.53 -3.45
C GLU A 425 28.70 -20.31 -4.76
N ASN A 426 28.35 -21.59 -4.80
CA ASN A 426 28.42 -22.42 -6.01
C ASN A 426 27.41 -21.96 -7.08
N VAL A 427 26.20 -21.52 -6.71
CA VAL A 427 25.22 -20.96 -7.66
C VAL A 427 25.66 -19.59 -8.18
N ASP A 428 26.15 -18.71 -7.32
CA ASP A 428 26.61 -17.36 -7.69
C ASP A 428 27.84 -17.43 -8.61
N THR A 429 28.77 -18.37 -8.37
CA THR A 429 29.93 -18.60 -9.26
C THR A 429 29.56 -19.25 -10.59
N LEU A 430 28.64 -20.23 -10.61
CA LEU A 430 28.08 -20.77 -11.86
C LEU A 430 27.35 -19.69 -12.66
N GLY A 431 26.58 -18.81 -12.00
CA GLY A 431 25.94 -17.66 -12.61
C GLY A 431 26.94 -16.73 -13.28
N ALA A 432 28.04 -16.38 -12.60
CA ALA A 432 29.09 -15.53 -13.15
C ALA A 432 29.77 -16.12 -14.40
N GLU A 433 30.03 -17.44 -14.43
CA GLU A 433 30.63 -18.09 -15.61
C GLU A 433 29.60 -18.26 -16.76
N ILE A 434 28.32 -18.48 -16.46
CA ILE A 434 27.23 -18.42 -17.47
C ILE A 434 27.17 -17.02 -18.10
N ASP A 435 27.26 -15.98 -17.29
CA ASP A 435 27.27 -14.58 -17.75
C ASP A 435 28.49 -14.26 -18.62
N ARG A 436 29.66 -14.83 -18.27
CA ARG A 436 30.90 -14.74 -19.05
C ARG A 436 30.78 -15.46 -20.39
N LEU A 437 30.25 -16.69 -20.39
CA LEU A 437 30.03 -17.48 -21.62
C LEU A 437 28.99 -16.83 -22.54
N ASN A 438 27.94 -16.23 -21.99
CA ASN A 438 26.97 -15.45 -22.78
C ASN A 438 27.61 -14.20 -23.41
N LYS A 439 28.57 -13.54 -22.75
CA LYS A 439 29.34 -12.40 -23.30
C LYS A 439 30.43 -12.82 -24.31
N LEU A 440 30.75 -14.11 -24.39
CA LEU A 440 31.69 -14.71 -25.35
C LEU A 440 31.00 -15.37 -26.55
N ARG A 441 29.66 -15.42 -26.58
CA ARG A 441 28.89 -15.86 -27.74
C ARG A 441 28.79 -14.70 -28.76
N PRO A 442 29.27 -14.87 -30.01
CA PRO A 442 29.15 -13.85 -31.05
C PRO A 442 27.73 -13.75 -31.63
#